data_AF-A0A2D9YYM0-F1
#
_entry.id   AF-A0A2D9YYM0-F1
#
_cell.length_a   1.000
_cell.length_b   1.000
_cell.length_c   1.000
_cell.angle_alpha   90.00
_cell.angle_beta   90.00
_cell.angle_gamma   90.00
#
_symmetry.space_group_name_H-M   'P 1'
#
loop_
_entity.id
_entity.type
_entity.pdbx_description
1 polymer ?
#
loop_
_entity_poly.entity_id
_entity_poly.type
_entity_poly.pdbx_seq_one_letter_code
_entity_poly.pdbx_strand_id
1 'polypeptide(L)' 'MEHKDLTFKDKIRLCHDLLEYFDKMSRIDTVEKVDQLTITDLSNKLNRWSKELRVRKLYYDV' A
#
# COMPACT_ATOMS: atom_id res chain seq x y z
N MET A 1 23.91 8.77 -2.58
CA MET A 1 23.24 7.80 -1.70
C MET A 1 22.79 6.66 -2.59
N GLU A 2 23.31 5.45 -2.39
CA GLU A 2 22.80 4.28 -3.12
C GLU A 2 21.35 4.06 -2.71
N HIS A 3 20.43 4.16 -3.67
CA HIS A 3 19.05 3.72 -3.46
C HIS A 3 19.10 2.20 -3.30
N LYS A 4 19.09 1.73 -2.05
CA LYS A 4 18.88 0.31 -1.77
C LYS A 4 17.52 -0.07 -2.33
N ASP A 5 17.51 -0.90 -3.37
CA ASP A 5 16.28 -1.45 -3.91
C ASP A 5 15.54 -2.19 -2.81
N LEU A 6 14.24 -1.90 -2.67
CA LEU A 6 13.38 -2.60 -1.72
C LEU A 6 13.35 -4.09 -2.09
N THR A 7 13.67 -4.95 -1.12
CA THR A 7 13.51 -6.39 -1.29
C THR A 7 12.03 -6.73 -1.48
N PHE A 8 11.73 -7.92 -1.98
CA PHE A 8 10.35 -8.37 -2.12
C PHE A 8 9.60 -8.36 -0.77
N LYS A 9 10.29 -8.73 0.31
CA LYS A 9 9.75 -8.68 1.68
C LYS A 9 9.47 -7.24 2.13
N ASP A 10 10.36 -6.30 1.81
CA ASP A 10 10.16 -4.88 2.13
C ASP A 10 8.98 -4.30 1.37
N LYS A 11 8.77 -4.70 0.11
CA LYS A 11 7.61 -4.30 -0.70
C LYS A 11 6.29 -4.77 -0.09
N ILE A 12 6.22 -6.01 0.40
CA ILE A 12 5.04 -6.52 1.10
C ILE A 12 4.76 -5.71 2.37
N ARG A 13 5.79 -5.49 3.19
CA ARG A 13 5.67 -4.73 4.43
C ARG A 13 5.19 -3.31 4.16
N LEU A 14 5.82 -2.62 3.22
CA LEU A 14 5.44 -1.27 2.81
C LEU A 14 3.99 -1.21 2.32
N CYS A 15 3.55 -2.19 1.52
CA CYS A 15 2.17 -2.24 1.05
C CYS A 15 1.16 -2.35 2.21
N HIS A 16 1.47 -3.17 3.23
CA HIS A 16 0.63 -3.29 4.43
C HIS A 16 0.63 -2.00 5.26
N ASP A 17 1.81 -1.44 5.53
CA ASP A 17 1.95 -0.22 6.34
C ASP A 17 1.18 0.96 5.72
N LEU A 18 1.23 1.09 4.38
CA LEU A 18 0.49 2.12 3.65
C LEU A 18 -1.02 1.89 3.69
N LEU A 19 -1.50 0.64 3.54
CA LEU A 19 -2.93 0.33 3.65
C LEU A 19 -3.47 0.69 5.03
N GLU A 20 -2.73 0.37 6.10
CA GLU A 20 -3.11 0.71 7.47
C GLU A 20 -3.10 2.23 7.68
N TYR A 21 -2.11 2.94 7.14
CA TYR A 21 -2.04 4.39 7.21
C TYR A 21 -3.26 5.05 6.54
N PHE A 22 -3.62 4.63 5.33
CA PHE A 22 -4.76 5.20 4.61
C PHE A 22 -6.11 4.84 5.24
N ASP A 23 -6.25 3.64 5.82
CA ASP A 23 -7.44 3.27 6.60
C ASP A 23 -7.58 4.12 7.87
N LYS A 24 -6.47 4.51 8.52
CA LYS A 24 -6.51 5.45 9.64
C LYS A 24 -6.91 6.86 9.18
N MET A 25 -6.33 7.34 8.08
CA MET A 25 -6.63 8.67 7.54
C MET A 25 -8.08 8.80 7.06
N SER A 26 -8.65 7.75 6.46
CA SER A 26 -10.05 7.79 5.99
C SER A 26 -11.08 7.91 7.13
N ARG A 27 -10.70 7.57 8.37
CA ARG A 27 -11.54 7.66 9.57
C ARG A 27 -11.45 9.00 10.29
N ILE A 28 -10.59 9.91 9.83
CA ILE A 28 -10.43 11.23 10.42
C ILE A 28 -11.43 12.20 9.76
N ASP A 29 -12.40 12.68 10.55
CA ASP A 29 -13.50 13.56 10.08
C ASP A 29 -13.03 14.93 9.57
N THR A 30 -11.79 15.34 9.86
CA THR A 30 -11.23 16.63 9.41
C THR A 30 -10.54 16.57 8.04
N VAL A 31 -10.55 15.41 7.38
CA VAL A 31 -9.95 15.26 6.04
C VAL A 31 -10.90 15.86 5.00
N GLU A 32 -10.41 16.81 4.20
CA GLU A 32 -11.23 17.45 3.17
C GLU A 32 -11.77 16.42 2.15
N LYS A 33 -12.92 16.69 1.52
CA LYS A 33 -13.54 15.76 0.55
C LYS A 33 -12.60 15.38 -0.61
N VAL A 34 -11.76 16.31 -1.07
CA VAL A 34 -10.76 16.07 -2.12
C VAL A 34 -9.67 15.11 -1.64
N ASP A 35 -9.26 15.23 -0.38
CA ASP A 35 -8.30 14.33 0.25
C ASP A 35 -8.89 12.93 0.45
N GLN A 36 -10.18 12.81 0.80
CA GLN A 36 -10.84 11.51 0.92
C GLN A 36 -10.93 10.74 -0.41
N LEU A 37 -11.24 11.42 -1.52
CA LEU A 37 -11.24 10.80 -2.85
C LEU A 37 -9.84 10.32 -3.23
N THR A 38 -8.82 11.12 -2.93
CA THR A 38 -7.41 10.77 -3.18
C THR A 38 -6.96 9.59 -2.34
N ILE A 39 -7.30 9.57 -1.05
CA ILE A 39 -7.03 8.44 -0.14
C ILE A 39 -7.70 7.17 -0.64
N THR A 40 -8.94 7.27 -1.12
CA THR A 40 -9.70 6.14 -1.66
C THR A 40 -9.03 5.57 -2.93
N ASP A 41 -8.63 6.44 -3.87
CA ASP A 41 -7.94 6.02 -5.09
C ASP A 41 -6.58 5.37 -4.78
N LEU A 42 -5.79 5.95 -3.88
CA LEU A 42 -4.52 5.38 -3.43
C LEU A 42 -4.71 4.03 -2.73
N SER A 43 -5.71 3.91 -1.87
CA SER A 43 -6.05 2.65 -1.21
C SER A 43 -6.45 1.56 -2.23
N ASN A 44 -7.20 1.92 -3.26
CA ASN A 44 -7.57 1.00 -4.34
C ASN A 44 -6.35 0.54 -5.14
N LYS A 45 -5.42 1.44 -5.46
CA LYS A 45 -4.15 1.11 -6.13
C LYS A 45 -3.28 0.20 -5.26
N LEU A 46 -3.17 0.48 -3.97
CA LEU A 46 -2.44 -0.36 -3.02
C LEU A 46 -3.07 -1.74 -2.86
N ASN A 47 -4.40 -1.84 -2.83
CA ASN A 47 -5.08 -3.14 -2.80
C ASN A 47 -4.82 -3.97 -4.06
N ARG A 48 -4.75 -3.34 -5.24
CA ARG A 48 -4.35 -4.03 -6.48
C ARG A 48 -2.90 -4.51 -6.38
N TRP A 49 -1.99 -3.64 -5.93
CA TRP A 49 -0.59 -4.00 -5.76
C TRP A 49 -0.39 -5.13 -4.74
N SER A 50 -1.13 -5.12 -3.63
CA SER A 50 -1.13 -6.19 -2.63
C SER A 50 -1.51 -7.54 -3.25
N LYS A 51 -2.55 -7.58 -4.11
CA LYS A 51 -2.95 -8.80 -4.84
C LYS A 51 -1.84 -9.29 -5.77
N GLU A 52 -1.20 -8.39 -6.51
CA GLU A 52 -0.07 -8.73 -7.38
C GLU A 52 1.13 -9.26 -6.59
N LEU A 53 1.47 -8.63 -5.47
CA LEU A 53 2.51 -9.09 -4.56
C LEU A 53 2.18 -10.48 -4.00
N ARG A 54 0.91 -10.73 -3.62
CA ARG A 54 0.49 -12.05 -3.15
C ARG A 54 0.66 -13.14 -4.22
N VAL A 55 0.29 -12.85 -5.47
CA VAL A 55 0.52 -13.77 -6.59
C VAL A 55 2.01 -14.03 -6.78
N ARG A 56 2.83 -12.96 -6.82
CA ARG A 56 4.29 -13.09 -6.96
C ARG A 56 4.92 -13.88 -5.81
N LYS A 57 4.43 -13.72 -4.58
CA LYS A 57 4.93 -14.45 -3.42
C LYS A 57 4.88 -15.96 -3.65
N LEU A 58 3.83 -16.47 -4.30
CA LEU A 58 3.68 -17.89 -4.64
C LEU A 58 4.79 -18.41 -5.58
N TYR A 59 5.42 -17.53 -6.37
CA TYR A 59 6.50 -17.89 -7.29
C TYR A 59 7.90 -17.69 -6.70
N TYR A 60 8.04 -16.85 -5.68
CA TYR A 60 9.33 -16.53 -5.05
C TYR A 60 9.60 -17.30 -3.73
N ASP A 61 8.58 -17.96 -3.15
CA ASP A 61 8.72 -18.88 -2.00
C ASP A 61 8.88 -20.37 -2.44
N VAL A 62 9.29 -20.64 -3.70
CA VAL A 62 9.62 -22.00 -4.22
C VAL A 62 11.13 -22.20 -4.28
#